data_AF-A0A1R3FT26-F1
#
_entry.id   AF-A0A1R3FT26-F1
#
_cell.length_a   1.000
_cell.length_b   1.000
_cell.length_c   1.000
_cell.angle_alpha   90.00
_cell.angle_beta   90.00
_cell.angle_gamma   90.00
#
_symmetry.space_group_name_H-M   'P 1'
#
loop_
_entity.id
_entity.type
_entity.pdbx_description
1 polymer ?
#
loop_
_entity_poly.entity_id
_entity_poly.type
_entity_poly.pdbx_seq_one_letter_code
_entity_poly.pdbx_strand_id
1 'polypeptide(L)'
;MRWIVITLIAFIASACTHVDTSNSSVIEQLEERFEFDMANGEDSMSRSVAFIRELNAREPKATFYVKYKPDASEFVAKLRDRFKSESIAKDRYKVELADNDQEKNILIIGRYVRIKSSDCGVMVFSQREDYQFGCSVEHNRNISLVNPIKKAK
;
A
#
# COMPACT_ATOMS: atom_id res chain seq x y z
N MET A 1 34.85 -48.51 -19.42
CA MET A 1 33.47 -48.44 -18.88
C MET A 1 33.34 -47.54 -17.65
N ARG A 2 34.16 -47.68 -16.60
CA ARG A 2 34.10 -46.83 -15.38
C ARG A 2 34.19 -45.31 -15.62
N TRP A 3 35.02 -44.87 -16.57
CA TRP A 3 35.23 -43.44 -16.84
C TRP A 3 34.06 -42.74 -17.56
N ILE A 4 33.29 -43.49 -18.35
CA ILE A 4 32.09 -42.97 -19.04
C ILE A 4 30.94 -42.77 -18.03
N VAL A 5 30.85 -43.65 -17.03
CA VAL A 5 29.84 -43.53 -15.96
C VAL A 5 30.11 -42.30 -15.08
N ILE A 6 31.38 -42.01 -14.78
CA ILE A 6 31.76 -40.86 -13.93
C ILE A 6 31.48 -39.53 -14.65
N THR A 7 31.72 -39.46 -15.96
CA THR A 7 31.44 -38.26 -16.76
C THR A 7 29.93 -38.04 -16.96
N LEU A 8 29.15 -39.10 -17.11
CA LEU A 8 27.68 -39.01 -17.20
C LEU A 8 27.05 -38.53 -15.88
N ILE A 9 27.57 -38.97 -14.73
CA ILE A 9 27.10 -38.53 -13.40
C ILE A 9 27.42 -37.04 -13.16
N ALA A 10 28.59 -36.56 -13.62
CA ALA A 10 28.95 -35.15 -13.51
C ALA A 10 28.06 -34.21 -14.36
N PHE A 11 27.61 -34.68 -15.53
CA PHE A 11 26.67 -33.93 -16.37
C PHE A 11 25.26 -33.86 -15.78
N ILE A 12 24.79 -34.90 -15.08
CA ILE A 12 23.46 -34.90 -14.45
C ILE A 12 23.44 -34.01 -13.20
N ALA A 13 24.57 -33.89 -12.49
CA ALA A 13 24.67 -33.06 -11.28
C ALA A 13 24.64 -31.53 -11.56
N SER A 14 24.87 -31.10 -12.80
CA SER A 14 24.83 -29.67 -13.19
C SER A 14 23.48 -29.22 -13.74
N ALA A 15 22.51 -30.13 -13.92
CA ALA A 15 21.21 -29.82 -14.52
C ALA A 15 20.12 -29.39 -13.52
N CYS A 16 20.40 -29.35 -12.21
CA CYS A 16 19.43 -28.98 -11.18
C CYS A 16 19.92 -27.82 -10.31
N THR A 17 20.12 -26.65 -10.92
CA THR A 17 20.00 -25.39 -10.19
C THR A 17 18.92 -24.55 -10.88
N HIS A 18 17.69 -25.05 -10.82
CA HIS A 18 16.54 -24.17 -10.98
C HIS A 18 16.57 -23.26 -9.75
N VAL A 19 17.25 -22.12 -9.89
CA VAL A 19 17.11 -21.03 -8.94
C VAL A 19 15.66 -20.60 -9.09
N ASP A 20 14.81 -21.01 -8.14
CA ASP A 20 13.48 -20.44 -7.99
C ASP A 20 13.66 -18.96 -7.71
N THR A 21 13.77 -18.16 -8.78
CA THR A 21 13.64 -16.72 -8.69
C THR A 21 12.17 -16.46 -8.43
N SER A 22 11.76 -16.60 -7.16
CA SER A 22 10.45 -16.11 -6.75
C SER A 22 10.44 -14.62 -7.07
N ASN A 23 9.54 -14.18 -7.94
CA ASN A 23 9.33 -12.77 -8.20
C ASN A 23 8.89 -12.11 -6.88
N SER A 24 9.83 -11.53 -6.13
CA SER A 24 9.54 -10.90 -4.85
C SER A 24 9.20 -9.44 -5.09
N SER A 25 7.91 -9.13 -5.14
CA SER A 25 7.48 -7.73 -5.06
C SER A 25 7.55 -7.28 -3.61
N VAL A 26 8.50 -6.41 -3.26
CA VAL A 26 8.50 -5.75 -1.96
C VAL A 26 7.43 -4.65 -1.99
N ILE A 27 6.34 -4.90 -1.26
CA ILE A 27 5.24 -3.96 -1.11
C ILE A 27 5.45 -3.22 0.22
N GLU A 28 5.79 -1.94 0.14
CA GLU A 28 5.93 -1.08 1.32
C GLU A 28 4.62 -0.33 1.54
N GLN A 29 3.97 -0.57 2.68
CA GLN A 29 2.90 0.30 3.15
C GLN A 29 3.54 1.48 3.89
N LEU A 30 3.31 2.68 3.38
CA LEU A 30 3.86 3.91 3.92
C LEU A 30 2.76 4.71 4.63
N GLU A 31 3.16 5.35 5.73
CA GLU A 31 2.31 6.27 6.48
C GLU A 31 2.98 7.65 6.54
N GLU A 32 2.24 8.68 6.11
CA GLU A 32 2.61 10.08 6.31
C GLU A 32 1.70 10.68 7.38
N ARG A 33 2.27 11.41 8.34
CA ARG A 33 1.54 11.94 9.51
C ARG A 33 1.65 13.46 9.55
N PHE A 34 0.54 14.12 9.84
CA PHE A 34 0.45 15.56 10.06
C PHE A 34 -0.32 15.83 11.35
N GLU A 35 0.31 16.51 12.31
CA GLU A 35 -0.22 16.69 13.67
C GLU A 35 -0.06 18.12 14.16
N PHE A 36 -1.03 18.60 14.95
CA PHE A 36 -1.04 19.95 15.50
C PHE A 36 -2.02 20.11 16.66
N ASP A 37 -1.75 21.09 17.53
CA ASP A 37 -2.60 21.43 18.69
C ASP A 37 -3.72 22.41 18.37
N MET A 38 -3.41 23.46 17.60
CA MET A 38 -4.35 24.55 17.40
C MET A 38 -5.31 24.27 16.24
N ALA A 39 -6.54 23.92 16.58
CA ALA A 39 -7.66 23.77 15.64
C ALA A 39 -8.27 25.12 15.17
N ASN A 40 -7.84 26.24 15.76
CA ASN A 40 -8.54 27.53 15.66
C ASN A 40 -7.92 28.53 14.66
N GLY A 41 -6.88 28.14 13.93
CA GLY A 41 -6.27 28.99 12.90
C GLY A 41 -6.76 28.64 11.50
N GLU A 42 -7.11 29.65 10.70
CA GLU A 42 -7.37 29.49 9.26
C GLU A 42 -6.18 28.81 8.55
N ASP A 43 -4.97 29.04 9.07
CA ASP A 43 -3.73 28.39 8.65
C ASP A 43 -3.74 26.86 8.86
N SER A 44 -4.22 26.35 10.01
CA SER A 44 -4.28 24.91 10.29
C SER A 44 -5.20 24.16 9.32
N MET A 45 -6.32 24.79 8.95
CA MET A 45 -7.23 24.24 7.95
C MET A 45 -6.58 24.23 6.56
N SER A 46 -5.97 25.34 6.15
CA SER A 46 -5.28 25.47 4.87
C SER A 46 -4.18 24.42 4.73
N ARG A 47 -3.34 24.25 5.76
CA ARG A 47 -2.25 23.26 5.79
C ARG A 47 -2.75 21.82 5.76
N SER A 48 -3.84 21.53 6.47
CA SER A 48 -4.47 20.20 6.43
C SER A 48 -4.99 19.84 5.04
N VAL A 49 -5.65 20.80 4.37
CA VAL A 49 -6.14 20.61 3.00
C VAL A 49 -4.97 20.48 2.02
N ALA A 50 -3.91 21.27 2.19
CA ALA A 50 -2.70 21.17 1.37
C ALA A 50 -2.05 19.78 1.49
N PHE A 51 -1.88 19.28 2.71
CA PHE A 51 -1.36 17.93 2.97
C PHE A 51 -2.19 16.85 2.27
N ILE A 52 -3.52 16.92 2.42
CA ILE A 52 -4.44 15.96 1.80
C ILE A 52 -4.37 16.02 0.27
N ARG A 53 -4.38 17.23 -0.30
CA ARG A 53 -4.33 17.45 -1.74
C ARG A 53 -3.02 16.96 -2.34
N GLU A 54 -1.90 17.30 -1.72
CA GLU A 54 -0.57 16.87 -2.17
C GLU A 54 -0.48 15.34 -2.16
N LEU A 55 -0.90 14.69 -1.07
CA LEU A 55 -0.86 13.25 -0.99
C LEU A 55 -1.81 12.58 -1.99
N ASN A 56 -3.02 13.09 -2.17
CA ASN A 56 -3.98 12.54 -3.14
C ASN A 56 -3.51 12.73 -4.59
N ALA A 57 -2.77 13.80 -4.89
CA ALA A 57 -2.18 14.03 -6.21
C ALA A 57 -1.02 13.06 -6.50
N ARG A 58 -0.16 12.81 -5.52
CA ARG A 58 0.95 11.85 -5.65
C ARG A 58 0.45 10.40 -5.66
N GLU A 59 -0.50 10.10 -4.78
CA GLU A 59 -0.97 8.74 -4.50
C GLU A 59 -2.51 8.69 -4.54
N PRO A 60 -3.11 8.53 -5.73
CA PRO A 60 -4.57 8.60 -5.92
C PRO A 60 -5.37 7.51 -5.21
N LYS A 61 -4.71 6.49 -4.64
CA LYS A 61 -5.33 5.40 -3.86
C LYS A 61 -5.08 5.54 -2.35
N ALA A 62 -4.46 6.63 -1.90
CA ALA A 62 -4.20 6.86 -0.48
C ALA A 62 -5.50 6.86 0.33
N THR A 63 -5.45 6.31 1.53
CA THR A 63 -6.52 6.36 2.53
C THR A 63 -6.13 7.29 3.66
N PHE A 64 -7.10 8.03 4.20
CA PHE A 64 -6.87 9.06 5.19
C PHE A 64 -7.53 8.69 6.53
N TYR A 65 -6.82 8.82 7.63
CA TYR A 65 -7.34 8.60 8.97
C TYR A 65 -7.13 9.87 9.79
N VAL A 66 -8.22 10.40 10.33
CA VAL A 66 -8.19 11.59 11.18
C VAL A 66 -8.52 11.17 12.60
N LYS A 67 -7.56 11.30 13.51
CA LYS A 67 -7.76 11.14 14.94
C LYS A 67 -7.81 12.51 15.61
N TYR A 68 -8.80 12.74 16.47
CA TYR A 68 -8.99 14.05 17.08
C TYR A 68 -9.47 13.97 18.53
N LYS A 69 -9.03 14.91 19.36
CA LYS A 69 -9.57 15.10 20.72
C LYS A 69 -10.93 15.83 20.67
N PRO A 70 -11.81 15.64 21.68
CA PRO A 70 -13.18 16.17 21.63
C PRO A 70 -13.30 17.69 21.41
N ASP A 71 -12.32 18.46 21.89
CA ASP A 71 -12.18 19.91 21.72
C ASP A 71 -11.99 20.34 20.26
N ALA A 72 -11.45 19.47 19.40
CA ALA A 72 -11.24 19.72 17.97
C ALA A 72 -12.42 19.31 17.07
N SER A 73 -13.57 18.96 17.64
CA SER A 73 -14.74 18.44 16.89
C SER A 73 -15.25 19.38 15.80
N GLU A 74 -15.31 20.69 16.05
CA GLU A 74 -15.75 21.68 15.05
C GLU A 74 -14.81 21.74 13.84
N PHE A 75 -13.50 21.70 14.08
CA PHE A 75 -12.50 21.68 13.03
C PHE A 75 -12.66 20.44 12.15
N VAL A 76 -12.85 19.27 12.75
CA VAL A 76 -13.01 18.01 12.01
C VAL A 76 -14.28 17.99 11.18
N ALA A 77 -15.37 18.61 11.67
CA ALA A 77 -16.58 18.78 10.88
C ALA A 77 -16.31 19.60 9.60
N LYS A 78 -15.58 20.72 9.72
CA LYS A 78 -15.16 21.55 8.58
C LYS A 78 -14.21 20.79 7.65
N LEU A 79 -13.24 20.05 8.19
CA LEU A 79 -12.28 19.25 7.43
C LEU A 79 -13.00 18.17 6.60
N ARG A 80 -14.00 17.50 7.16
CA ARG A 80 -14.82 16.50 6.45
C ARG A 80 -15.53 17.09 5.23
N ASP A 81 -15.99 18.33 5.31
CA ASP A 81 -16.59 18.99 4.16
C ASP A 81 -15.54 19.36 3.10
N ARG A 82 -14.30 19.67 3.52
CA ARG A 82 -13.16 19.85 2.61
C ARG A 82 -12.74 18.56 1.91
N PHE A 83 -12.79 17.39 2.56
CA PHE A 83 -12.53 16.11 1.90
C PHE A 83 -13.43 15.90 0.66
N LYS A 84 -14.71 16.30 0.75
CA LYS A 84 -15.64 16.24 -0.38
C LYS A 84 -15.25 17.19 -1.50
N SER A 85 -14.84 18.43 -1.18
CA SER A 85 -14.39 19.39 -2.20
C SER A 85 -13.11 18.96 -2.90
N GLU A 86 -12.23 18.21 -2.21
CA GLU A 86 -11.02 17.63 -2.80
C GLU A 86 -11.27 16.30 -3.54
N SER A 87 -12.54 15.95 -3.82
CA SER A 87 -12.94 14.73 -4.55
C SER A 87 -12.45 13.43 -3.90
N ILE A 88 -12.29 13.41 -2.57
CA ILE A 88 -11.93 12.19 -1.84
C ILE A 88 -13.21 11.44 -1.48
N ALA A 89 -13.28 10.19 -1.93
CA ALA A 89 -14.42 9.32 -1.71
C ALA A 89 -14.59 8.98 -0.21
N LYS A 90 -15.84 8.79 0.23
CA LYS A 90 -16.20 8.59 1.65
C LYS A 90 -15.60 7.33 2.27
N ASP A 91 -15.34 6.31 1.46
CA ASP A 91 -14.70 5.05 1.84
C ASP A 91 -13.18 5.19 2.03
N ARG A 92 -12.58 6.26 1.48
CA ARG A 92 -11.15 6.53 1.56
C ARG A 92 -10.74 7.39 2.74
N TYR A 93 -11.67 7.81 3.60
CA TYR A 93 -11.31 8.50 4.83
C TYR A 93 -12.12 8.01 6.04
N LYS A 94 -11.46 7.92 7.20
CA LYS A 94 -12.06 7.58 8.48
C LYS A 94 -11.74 8.66 9.51
N VAL A 95 -12.71 8.95 10.36
CA VAL A 95 -12.59 9.97 11.42
C VAL A 95 -12.95 9.31 12.74
N GLU A 96 -12.04 9.36 13.71
CA GLU A 96 -12.19 8.69 15.01
C GLU A 96 -11.69 9.60 16.14
N LEU A 97 -12.21 9.39 17.35
CA LEU A 97 -11.65 10.04 18.53
C LEU A 97 -10.23 9.54 18.78
N ALA A 98 -9.38 10.44 19.23
CA ALA A 98 -8.01 10.14 19.60
C ALA A 98 -7.98 9.16 20.78
N ASP A 99 -6.99 8.28 20.76
CA ASP A 99 -6.65 7.44 21.90
C ASP A 99 -6.05 8.30 23.04
N ASN A 100 -6.10 7.81 24.28
CA ASN A 100 -5.65 8.59 25.46
C ASN A 100 -4.15 8.98 25.43
N ASP A 101 -3.35 8.31 24.60
CA ASP A 101 -1.92 8.53 24.42
C ASP A 101 -1.57 9.60 23.37
N GLN A 102 -2.57 10.13 22.64
CA GLN A 102 -2.31 11.15 21.63
C GLN A 102 -1.93 12.48 22.27
N GLU A 103 -0.71 12.95 21.99
CA GLU A 103 -0.22 14.22 22.52
C GLU A 103 -0.99 15.41 21.93
N LYS A 104 -1.10 15.46 20.59
CA LYS A 104 -1.70 16.58 19.85
C LYS A 104 -3.22 16.48 19.69
N ASN A 105 -3.88 17.62 19.55
CA ASN A 105 -5.35 17.67 19.40
C ASN A 105 -5.85 17.04 18.10
N ILE A 106 -5.13 17.20 16.99
CA ILE A 106 -5.48 16.62 15.69
C ILE A 106 -4.29 15.88 15.11
N LEU A 107 -4.56 14.70 14.56
CA LEU A 107 -3.61 13.86 13.83
C LEU A 107 -4.27 13.37 12.54
N ILE A 108 -3.68 13.72 11.39
CA ILE A 108 -4.09 13.27 10.06
C ILE A 108 -3.02 12.29 9.56
N ILE A 109 -3.43 11.08 9.20
CA ILE A 109 -2.58 10.01 8.71
C ILE A 109 -2.98 9.68 7.29
N GLY A 110 -2.06 9.80 6.35
CA GLY A 110 -2.21 9.33 4.99
C GLY A 110 -1.51 7.99 4.81
N ARG A 111 -2.23 6.96 4.37
CA ARG A 111 -1.70 5.61 4.14
C ARG A 111 -1.76 5.26 2.67
N TYR A 112 -0.67 4.79 2.12
CA TYR A 112 -0.61 4.33 0.74
C TYR A 112 0.39 3.19 0.59
N VAL A 113 0.33 2.52 -0.56
CA VAL A 113 1.15 1.35 -0.85
C VAL A 113 2.06 1.68 -2.01
N ARG A 114 3.38 1.56 -1.80
CA ARG A 114 4.38 1.72 -2.85
C ARG A 114 4.98 0.35 -3.16
N ILE A 115 4.85 -0.06 -4.42
CA ILE A 115 5.49 -1.29 -4.91
C ILE A 115 6.89 -0.91 -5.35
N LYS A 116 7.92 -1.40 -4.65
CA LYS A 116 9.30 -1.33 -5.12
C LYS A 116 9.55 -2.53 -6.04
N SER A 117 9.26 -2.35 -7.33
CA SER A 117 9.56 -3.35 -8.34
C SER A 117 10.92 -3.04 -8.98
N SER A 118 12.00 -3.67 -8.52
CA SER A 118 13.21 -3.80 -9.34
C SER A 118 13.07 -4.94 -10.37
N ASP A 119 12.25 -5.95 -10.10
CA ASP A 119 12.31 -7.24 -10.83
C ASP A 119 11.00 -7.67 -11.52
N CYS A 120 9.96 -6.82 -11.56
CA CYS A 120 8.75 -7.15 -12.31
C CYS A 120 9.00 -6.83 -13.81
N GLY A 121 9.58 -7.79 -14.54
CA GLY A 121 9.80 -7.70 -15.99
C GLY A 121 8.51 -7.45 -16.79
N VAL A 122 8.65 -6.79 -17.94
CA VAL A 122 7.53 -6.53 -18.86
C VAL A 122 7.13 -7.82 -19.56
N MET A 123 5.85 -8.21 -19.49
CA MET A 123 5.38 -9.43 -20.14
C MET A 123 5.35 -9.30 -21.67
N VAL A 124 6.06 -10.20 -22.36
CA VAL A 124 5.88 -10.50 -23.79
C VAL A 124 5.36 -11.93 -23.95
N PHE A 125 4.41 -12.12 -24.88
CA PHE A 125 3.72 -13.40 -25.11
C PHE A 125 4.64 -14.60 -25.37
N SER A 126 5.91 -14.36 -25.72
CA SER A 126 6.91 -15.38 -26.00
C SER A 126 7.47 -16.11 -24.77
N GLN A 127 7.18 -15.67 -23.54
CA GLN A 127 7.78 -16.22 -22.31
C GLN A 127 6.75 -16.86 -21.35
N ARG A 128 5.62 -17.34 -21.90
CA ARG A 128 4.45 -17.80 -21.14
C ARG A 128 4.71 -19.02 -20.23
N GLU A 129 5.72 -19.83 -20.54
CA GLU A 129 6.04 -21.06 -19.79
C GLU A 129 7.03 -20.81 -18.64
N ASP A 130 7.78 -19.71 -18.67
CA ASP A 130 8.90 -19.45 -17.75
C ASP A 130 8.62 -18.36 -16.69
N TYR A 131 7.48 -17.65 -16.74
CA TYR A 131 7.25 -16.49 -15.87
C TYR A 131 6.07 -16.68 -14.90
N GLN A 132 6.37 -16.56 -13.60
CA GLN A 132 5.36 -16.44 -12.54
C GLN A 132 4.59 -15.12 -12.70
N PHE A 133 3.27 -15.16 -12.46
CA PHE A 133 2.35 -14.05 -12.73
C PHE A 133 2.86 -12.69 -12.24
N GLY A 134 2.57 -11.63 -13.00
CA GLY A 134 2.99 -10.26 -12.66
C GLY A 134 2.53 -9.83 -11.26
N CYS A 135 3.26 -8.88 -10.68
CA CYS A 135 3.15 -8.46 -9.28
C CYS A 135 1.73 -7.99 -8.87
N SER A 136 0.95 -7.43 -9.81
CA SER A 136 -0.47 -7.09 -9.57
C SER A 136 -1.39 -8.32 -9.46
N VAL A 137 -1.10 -9.38 -10.21
CA VAL A 137 -1.87 -10.64 -10.19
C VAL A 137 -1.53 -11.43 -8.92
N GLU A 138 -0.25 -11.49 -8.54
CA GLU A 138 0.15 -12.13 -7.27
C GLU A 138 -0.38 -11.36 -6.05
N HIS A 139 -0.41 -10.03 -6.09
CA HIS A 139 -1.06 -9.21 -5.07
C HIS A 139 -2.56 -9.55 -4.93
N ASN A 140 -3.29 -9.58 -6.06
CA ASN A 140 -4.71 -9.90 -6.06
C ASN A 140 -4.96 -11.35 -5.61
N ARG A 141 -4.11 -12.30 -6.00
CA ARG A 141 -4.17 -13.70 -5.56
C ARG A 141 -3.95 -13.81 -4.06
N ASN A 142 -2.93 -13.15 -3.52
CA ASN A 142 -2.65 -13.20 -2.08
C ASN A 142 -3.79 -12.60 -1.26
N ILE A 143 -4.32 -11.42 -1.64
CA ILE A 143 -5.48 -10.81 -0.97
C ILE A 143 -6.72 -11.71 -1.07
N SER A 144 -6.98 -12.29 -2.25
CA SER A 144 -8.14 -13.15 -2.49
C SER A 144 -8.05 -14.48 -1.72
N LEU A 145 -6.85 -15.00 -1.47
CA LEU A 145 -6.65 -16.23 -0.69
C LEU A 145 -6.80 -16.02 0.81
N VAL A 146 -6.51 -14.81 1.31
CA VAL A 146 -6.69 -14.46 2.73
C VAL A 146 -8.14 -14.07 3.04
N ASN A 147 -8.89 -13.55 2.07
CA ASN A 147 -10.32 -13.26 2.17
C ASN A 147 -11.09 -13.82 0.95
N PRO A 148 -11.35 -15.14 0.90
CA PRO A 148 -12.05 -15.74 -0.23
C PRO A 148 -13.47 -15.17 -0.35
N ILE A 149 -13.85 -14.77 -1.56
CA ILE A 149 -15.23 -14.42 -1.90
C ILE A 149 -16.08 -15.65 -1.56
N LYS A 150 -16.87 -15.56 -0.48
CA LYS A 150 -17.79 -16.62 -0.10
C LYS A 150 -18.71 -16.88 -1.28
N LYS A 151 -18.80 -18.15 -1.72
CA LYS A 151 -19.68 -18.59 -2.81
C LYS A 151 -21.03 -17.88 -2.69
N ALA A 152 -21.42 -17.18 -3.75
CA ALA A 152 -22.80 -16.74 -3.91
C ALA A 152 -23.70 -17.98 -3.77
N LYS A 153 -24.67 -17.88 -2.88
CA LYS A 153 -25.61 -18.95 -2.55
C LYS A 153 -26.70 -19.03 -3.60
#